data_AF-A0AAV9RHQ5-F1
#
_entry.id   AF-A0AAV9RHQ5-F1
#
_cell.length_a   1.000
_cell.length_b   1.000
_cell.length_c   1.000
_cell.angle_alpha   90.00
_cell.angle_beta   90.00
_cell.angle_gamma   90.00
#
_symmetry.space_group_name_H-M   'P 1'
#
loop_
_entity.id
_entity.type
_entity.pdbx_description
1 polymer ?
#
loop_
_entity_poly.entity_id
_entity_poly.type
_entity_poly.pdbx_seq_one_letter_code
_entity_poly.pdbx_strand_id
1 'polypeptide(L)'
;MISSVCVSTYRGRKSGNKPPSKSCLKEEMARGEDSEKIIINVGGTRHETYKSTLRTLPGTRLAWLAESDSQGGCSESDAEPPSVSEFFFDRHPGIFAYVLNYYRTGKLHCPADVCGPLFEEELAFWGIDDTDVEPCCWMTYRQHREAEEALEIFEPPDAEDTDDDRDTPRRFGIEDCSDRSRGCWEVWRPKLWALFDDPYSSKAARVGQAEAPAGTKV
;
A
#
# COMPACT_ATOMS: atom_id res chain seq x y z
N MET A 1 43.59 29.85 -80.87
CA MET A 1 42.37 29.53 -81.65
C MET A 1 42.22 28.02 -81.71
N ILE A 2 40.97 27.55 -81.72
CA ILE A 2 40.48 26.19 -82.07
C ILE A 2 40.92 25.07 -81.10
N SER A 3 40.12 24.77 -80.06
CA SER A 3 39.05 23.74 -80.01
C SER A 3 39.57 22.37 -79.58
N SER A 4 39.06 21.86 -78.45
CA SER A 4 38.45 20.53 -78.47
C SER A 4 37.56 20.35 -77.24
N VAL A 5 36.34 19.94 -77.53
CA VAL A 5 35.27 19.62 -76.60
C VAL A 5 35.30 18.10 -76.44
N CYS A 6 35.31 17.60 -75.21
CA CYS A 6 34.85 16.23 -74.94
C CYS A 6 33.66 16.32 -73.99
N VAL A 7 32.47 16.31 -74.59
CA VAL A 7 31.20 16.01 -73.93
C VAL A 7 31.24 14.53 -73.54
N SER A 8 31.13 14.22 -72.24
CA SER A 8 30.75 12.88 -71.79
C SER A 8 29.34 12.94 -71.21
N THR A 9 28.40 12.50 -72.04
CA THR A 9 27.00 12.26 -71.75
C THR A 9 26.77 11.06 -70.84
N TYR A 10 25.66 11.11 -70.09
CA TYR A 10 24.85 9.97 -69.62
C TYR A 10 25.35 9.22 -68.36
N ARG A 11 24.57 8.94 -67.30
CA ARG A 11 23.11 8.70 -67.16
C ARG A 11 22.60 9.20 -65.81
N GLY A 12 21.52 9.98 -65.82
CA GLY A 12 20.67 10.16 -64.64
C GLY A 12 20.01 8.85 -64.23
N ARG A 13 20.26 8.40 -63.00
CA ARG A 13 19.46 7.33 -62.38
C ARG A 13 18.10 7.91 -62.00
N LYS A 14 17.05 7.24 -62.48
CA LYS A 14 15.66 7.46 -62.10
C LYS A 14 15.54 7.51 -60.57
N SER A 15 14.90 8.56 -60.06
CA SER A 15 14.36 8.60 -58.70
C SER A 15 13.34 7.47 -58.59
N GLY A 16 13.77 6.34 -58.04
CA GLY A 16 12.84 5.31 -57.59
C GLY A 16 12.16 5.85 -56.34
N ASN A 17 10.83 5.97 -56.37
CA ASN A 17 10.02 6.09 -55.16
C ASN A 17 10.38 4.92 -54.25
N LYS A 18 11.31 5.15 -53.31
CA LYS A 18 11.59 4.22 -52.24
C LYS A 18 10.49 4.41 -51.22
N PRO A 19 9.67 3.38 -50.91
CA PRO A 19 8.66 3.51 -49.89
C PRO A 19 9.33 3.91 -48.57
N PRO A 20 8.68 4.74 -47.74
CA PRO A 20 9.27 5.18 -46.48
C PRO A 20 9.69 3.97 -45.65
N SER A 21 10.89 4.06 -45.07
CA SER A 21 11.46 3.02 -44.23
C SER A 21 10.51 2.68 -43.07
N LYS A 22 10.36 1.38 -42.79
CA LYS A 22 9.47 0.81 -41.76
C LYS A 22 9.61 1.41 -40.35
N SER A 23 10.71 2.10 -40.03
CA SER A 23 10.90 2.80 -38.75
C SER A 23 9.99 4.01 -38.61
N CYS A 24 9.77 4.77 -39.69
CA CYS A 24 9.02 6.03 -39.65
C CYS A 24 7.50 5.79 -39.51
N LEU A 25 7.00 4.66 -40.05
CA LEU A 25 5.59 4.26 -39.84
C LEU A 25 5.33 3.77 -38.41
N LYS A 26 6.34 3.17 -37.75
CA LYS A 26 6.20 2.69 -36.37
C LYS A 26 6.14 3.83 -35.35
N GLU A 27 6.91 4.91 -35.57
CA GLU A 27 6.85 6.11 -34.73
C GLU A 27 5.53 6.88 -34.89
N GLU A 28 5.00 6.97 -36.12
CA GLU A 28 3.70 7.63 -36.36
C GLU A 28 2.52 6.85 -35.77
N MET A 29 2.55 5.51 -35.81
CA MET A 29 1.54 4.66 -35.18
C MET A 29 1.60 4.73 -33.64
N ALA A 30 2.79 4.69 -33.04
CA ALA A 30 2.96 4.83 -31.59
C ALA A 30 2.46 6.20 -31.08
N ARG A 31 2.70 7.27 -31.84
CA ARG A 31 2.25 8.63 -31.49
C ARG A 31 0.73 8.79 -31.55
N GLY A 32 0.05 8.03 -32.42
CA GLY A 32 -1.41 7.97 -32.48
C GLY A 32 -2.02 7.22 -31.29
N GLU A 33 -1.41 6.10 -30.89
CA GLU A 33 -1.82 5.30 -29.72
C GLU A 33 -1.63 6.06 -28.40
N ASP A 34 -0.62 6.93 -28.30
CA ASP A 34 -0.39 7.74 -27.10
C ASP A 34 -1.45 8.81 -26.83
N SER A 35 -2.21 9.18 -27.87
CA SER A 35 -3.32 10.15 -27.80
C SER A 35 -4.68 9.47 -27.66
N GLU A 36 -4.72 8.14 -27.66
CA GLU A 36 -5.96 7.39 -27.53
C GLU A 36 -6.48 7.46 -26.08
N LYS A 37 -7.72 7.91 -25.95
CA LYS A 37 -8.42 8.00 -24.67
C LYS A 37 -9.17 6.72 -24.40
N ILE A 38 -9.22 6.35 -23.12
CA ILE A 38 -9.93 5.18 -22.59
C ILE A 38 -10.80 5.65 -21.43
N ILE A 39 -11.99 5.07 -21.31
CA ILE A 39 -12.92 5.35 -20.20
C ILE A 39 -12.89 4.16 -19.24
N ILE A 40 -12.68 4.46 -17.97
CA ILE A 40 -12.68 3.48 -16.89
C ILE A 40 -13.76 3.89 -15.90
N ASN A 41 -14.84 3.12 -15.84
CA ASN A 41 -15.94 3.29 -14.91
C ASN A 41 -15.68 2.45 -13.65
N VAL A 42 -15.46 3.11 -12.52
CA VAL A 42 -15.22 2.44 -11.23
C VAL A 42 -16.34 2.80 -10.28
N GLY A 43 -17.10 1.80 -9.80
CA GLY A 43 -18.20 2.00 -8.86
C GLY A 43 -19.27 3.00 -9.35
N GLY A 44 -19.44 3.13 -10.67
CA GLY A 44 -20.35 4.10 -11.29
C GLY A 44 -19.73 5.46 -11.62
N THR A 45 -18.48 5.73 -11.20
CA THR A 45 -17.75 6.96 -11.52
C THR A 45 -16.89 6.77 -12.76
N ARG A 46 -17.08 7.62 -13.78
CA ARG A 46 -16.32 7.55 -15.03
C ARG A 46 -15.03 8.34 -14.94
N HIS A 47 -13.92 7.68 -15.23
CA HIS A 47 -12.59 8.25 -15.31
C HIS A 47 -12.06 8.17 -16.73
N GLU A 48 -11.74 9.32 -17.31
CA GLU A 48 -11.12 9.42 -18.62
C GLU A 48 -9.61 9.62 -18.50
N THR A 49 -8.84 8.82 -19.24
CA THR A 49 -7.38 8.94 -19.29
C THR A 49 -6.83 8.49 -20.63
N TYR A 50 -5.52 8.67 -20.85
CA TYR A 50 -4.83 8.20 -22.05
C TYR A 50 -4.24 6.80 -21.83
N LYS A 51 -4.23 5.97 -22.88
CA LYS A 51 -3.54 4.66 -22.83
C LYS A 51 -2.05 4.81 -22.50
N SER A 52 -1.40 5.88 -22.98
CA SER A 52 -0.03 6.23 -22.62
C SER A 52 0.18 6.42 -21.11
N THR A 53 -0.81 6.97 -20.41
CA THR A 53 -0.75 7.15 -18.95
C THR A 53 -0.80 5.81 -18.23
N LEU A 54 -1.56 4.83 -18.71
CA LEU A 54 -1.64 3.52 -18.09
C LEU A 54 -0.36 2.68 -18.30
N ARG A 55 0.41 2.99 -19.35
CA ARG A 55 1.70 2.36 -19.65
C ARG A 55 2.86 2.86 -18.79
N THR A 56 2.68 3.90 -17.98
CA THR A 56 3.76 4.45 -17.14
C THR A 56 4.20 3.47 -16.05
N LEU A 57 3.29 2.62 -15.59
CA LEU A 57 3.53 1.62 -14.55
C LEU A 57 3.30 0.22 -15.12
N PRO A 58 4.30 -0.39 -15.78
CA PRO A 58 4.17 -1.71 -16.37
C PRO A 58 3.92 -2.77 -15.30
N GLY A 59 3.22 -3.85 -15.67
CA GLY A 59 2.90 -4.95 -14.75
C GLY A 59 1.66 -4.75 -13.90
N THR A 60 1.13 -3.53 -13.83
CA THR A 60 -0.14 -3.22 -13.16
C THR A 60 -1.34 -3.63 -14.01
N ARG A 61 -2.50 -3.88 -13.38
CA ARG A 61 -3.74 -4.30 -14.07
C ARG A 61 -4.14 -3.34 -15.21
N LEU A 62 -3.96 -2.04 -15.01
CA LEU A 62 -4.33 -1.03 -16.00
C LEU A 62 -3.37 -0.99 -17.19
N ALA A 63 -2.09 -1.33 -16.99
CA ALA A 63 -1.14 -1.46 -18.10
C ALA A 63 -1.57 -2.57 -19.07
N TRP A 64 -1.99 -3.73 -18.55
CA TRP A 64 -2.53 -4.83 -19.37
C TRP A 64 -3.80 -4.43 -20.13
N LEU A 65 -4.62 -3.55 -19.55
CA LEU A 65 -5.82 -3.01 -20.21
C LEU A 65 -5.45 -2.16 -21.44
N ALA A 66 -4.42 -1.33 -21.33
CA ALA A 66 -3.93 -0.50 -22.43
C ALA A 66 -3.25 -1.31 -23.55
N GLU A 67 -2.77 -2.52 -23.26
CA GLU A 67 -2.16 -3.43 -24.23
C GLU A 67 -3.21 -4.31 -24.92
N SER A 68 -4.16 -4.88 -24.18
CA SER A 68 -5.18 -5.81 -24.72
C SER A 68 -6.12 -5.16 -25.74
N ASP A 69 -6.49 -3.89 -25.53
CA ASP A 69 -7.36 -3.15 -26.45
C ASP A 69 -6.68 -2.81 -27.79
N SER A 70 -5.34 -2.83 -27.84
CA SER A 70 -4.61 -2.67 -29.12
C SER A 70 -4.66 -3.93 -29.99
N GLN A 71 -5.03 -5.08 -29.42
CA GLN A 71 -5.18 -6.37 -30.12
C GLN A 71 -6.64 -6.79 -30.34
N GLY A 72 -7.60 -6.12 -29.68
CA GLY A 72 -9.03 -6.45 -29.66
C GLY A 72 -9.88 -5.81 -30.76
N GLY A 73 -9.28 -5.37 -31.87
CA GLY A 73 -9.99 -4.90 -33.07
C GLY A 73 -10.72 -6.03 -33.81
N CYS A 74 -11.63 -6.71 -33.13
CA CYS A 74 -12.52 -7.74 -33.67
C CYS A 74 -13.92 -7.15 -33.87
N SER A 75 -14.06 -6.27 -34.85
CA SER A 75 -15.35 -6.09 -35.54
C SER A 75 -15.07 -5.53 -36.93
N GLU A 76 -14.88 -6.46 -37.86
CA GLU A 76 -15.02 -6.27 -39.31
C GLU A 76 -16.49 -5.92 -39.60
N SER A 77 -16.90 -4.68 -39.37
CA SER A 77 -18.18 -4.16 -39.84
C SER A 77 -18.16 -2.64 -39.89
N ASP A 78 -18.53 -2.12 -41.06
CA ASP A 78 -18.52 -0.74 -41.52
C ASP A 78 -18.90 0.37 -40.51
N ALA A 79 -18.11 1.45 -40.58
CA ALA A 79 -18.56 2.85 -40.52
C ALA A 79 -19.17 3.43 -39.23
N GLU A 80 -18.70 3.06 -38.04
CA GLU A 80 -18.96 3.84 -36.82
C GLU A 80 -17.67 4.55 -36.34
N PRO A 81 -17.76 5.77 -35.76
CA PRO A 81 -16.61 6.46 -35.18
C PRO A 81 -15.94 5.56 -34.14
N PRO A 82 -14.61 5.70 -33.89
CA PRO A 82 -13.91 4.84 -32.94
C PRO A 82 -14.63 4.90 -31.60
N SER A 83 -15.33 3.81 -31.27
CA SER A 83 -16.03 3.67 -30.01
C SER A 83 -14.98 3.67 -28.92
N VAL A 84 -14.95 4.72 -28.10
CA VAL A 84 -14.05 4.81 -26.95
C VAL A 84 -14.29 3.58 -26.09
N SER A 85 -13.25 2.79 -25.84
CA SER A 85 -13.37 1.59 -25.01
C SER A 85 -13.72 2.00 -23.57
N GLU A 86 -14.89 1.55 -23.10
CA GLU A 86 -15.37 1.75 -21.73
C GLU A 86 -15.24 0.45 -20.94
N PHE A 87 -14.51 0.49 -19.83
CA PHE A 87 -14.32 -0.64 -18.93
C PHE A 87 -15.01 -0.39 -17.61
N PHE A 88 -15.66 -1.42 -17.05
CA PHE A 88 -16.37 -1.32 -15.77
C PHE A 88 -15.70 -2.16 -14.68
N PHE A 89 -15.53 -1.56 -13.51
CA PHE A 89 -15.02 -2.19 -12.30
C PHE A 89 -15.94 -1.87 -11.11
N ASP A 90 -16.44 -2.90 -10.44
CA ASP A 90 -17.26 -2.76 -9.24
C ASP A 90 -16.37 -2.61 -8.00
N ARG A 91 -15.59 -1.52 -7.95
CA ARG A 91 -14.60 -1.19 -6.90
C ARG A 91 -14.81 0.22 -6.37
N HIS A 92 -13.99 0.62 -5.39
CA HIS A 92 -14.16 1.89 -4.69
C HIS A 92 -13.77 3.11 -5.58
N PRO A 93 -14.72 4.00 -5.95
CA PRO A 93 -14.45 5.12 -6.86
C PRO A 93 -13.48 6.17 -6.28
N GLY A 94 -13.57 6.44 -4.97
CA GLY A 94 -12.72 7.43 -4.31
C GLY A 94 -11.22 7.08 -4.35
N ILE A 95 -10.87 5.85 -3.96
CA ILE A 95 -9.50 5.34 -3.98
C ILE A 95 -8.94 5.28 -5.40
N PHE A 96 -9.76 4.93 -6.40
CA PHE A 96 -9.31 4.88 -7.79
C PHE A 96 -8.80 6.24 -8.32
N ALA A 97 -9.33 7.36 -7.83
CA ALA A 97 -8.80 8.67 -8.21
C ALA A 97 -7.33 8.84 -7.82
N TYR A 98 -6.93 8.33 -6.65
CA TYR A 98 -5.54 8.35 -6.17
C TYR A 98 -4.67 7.36 -6.92
N VAL A 99 -5.19 6.17 -7.21
CA VAL A 99 -4.56 5.19 -8.09
C VAL A 99 -4.26 5.82 -9.45
N LEU A 100 -5.24 6.46 -10.09
CA LEU A 100 -5.03 7.10 -11.40
C LEU A 100 -4.05 8.29 -11.32
N ASN A 101 -4.02 9.02 -10.21
CA ASN A 101 -3.05 10.10 -10.00
C ASN A 101 -1.61 9.55 -9.86
N TYR A 102 -1.45 8.34 -9.32
CA TYR A 102 -0.14 7.68 -9.27
C TYR A 102 0.40 7.42 -10.69
N TYR A 103 -0.42 6.94 -11.63
CA TYR A 103 0.01 6.79 -13.04
C TYR A 103 0.42 8.11 -13.71
N ARG A 104 -0.16 9.24 -13.28
CA ARG A 104 0.11 10.57 -13.84
C ARG A 104 1.36 11.23 -13.25
N THR A 105 1.57 11.07 -11.95
CA THR A 105 2.59 11.82 -11.19
C THR A 105 3.77 10.97 -10.73
N GLY A 106 3.60 9.65 -10.70
CA GLY A 106 4.56 8.71 -10.09
C GLY A 106 4.63 8.79 -8.57
N LYS A 107 3.68 9.46 -7.91
CA LYS A 107 3.64 9.62 -6.45
C LYS A 107 2.33 9.10 -5.88
N LEU A 108 2.42 8.10 -5.00
CA LEU A 108 1.24 7.48 -4.41
C LEU A 108 0.93 8.13 -3.05
N HIS A 109 -0.22 8.79 -2.97
CA HIS A 109 -0.71 9.40 -1.74
C HIS A 109 -1.94 8.65 -1.24
N CYS A 110 -2.04 8.51 0.09
CA CYS A 110 -3.20 7.92 0.74
C CYS A 110 -4.29 8.99 0.97
N PRO A 111 -5.58 8.71 0.68
CA PRO A 111 -6.70 9.56 1.06
C PRO A 111 -6.80 9.72 2.58
N ALA A 112 -7.26 10.88 3.07
CA ALA A 112 -7.38 11.14 4.51
C ALA A 112 -8.64 10.53 5.14
N ASP A 113 -9.60 10.14 4.32
CA ASP A 113 -10.93 9.63 4.69
C ASP A 113 -11.04 8.09 4.57
N VAL A 114 -9.94 7.41 4.25
CA VAL A 114 -9.87 5.96 4.01
C VAL A 114 -8.90 5.32 5.00
N CYS A 115 -9.28 4.18 5.58
CA CYS A 115 -8.38 3.42 6.45
C CYS A 115 -7.30 2.67 5.64
N GLY A 116 -6.15 2.44 6.28
CA GLY A 116 -5.01 1.74 5.67
C GLY A 116 -5.36 0.39 5.04
N PRO A 117 -6.07 -0.52 5.74
CA PRO A 117 -6.40 -1.86 5.21
C PRO A 117 -7.27 -1.81 3.96
N LEU A 118 -8.30 -0.95 3.92
CA LEU A 118 -9.14 -0.77 2.74
C LEU A 118 -8.33 -0.23 1.55
N PHE A 119 -7.37 0.66 1.83
CA PHE A 119 -6.47 1.17 0.79
C PHE A 119 -5.54 0.07 0.26
N GLU A 120 -4.97 -0.76 1.15
CA GLU A 120 -4.11 -1.90 0.80
C GLU A 120 -4.83 -2.92 -0.09
N GLU A 121 -6.07 -3.28 0.24
CA GLU A 121 -6.90 -4.17 -0.57
C GLU A 121 -7.12 -3.63 -2.00
N GLU A 122 -7.35 -2.33 -2.13
CA GLU A 122 -7.50 -1.69 -3.44
C GLU A 122 -6.17 -1.65 -4.19
N LEU A 123 -5.05 -1.31 -3.55
CA LEU A 123 -3.74 -1.33 -4.20
C LEU A 123 -3.39 -2.73 -4.74
N ALA A 124 -3.63 -3.76 -3.92
CA ALA A 124 -3.45 -5.15 -4.31
C ALA A 124 -4.32 -5.52 -5.53
N PHE A 125 -5.58 -5.04 -5.57
CA PHE A 125 -6.45 -5.27 -6.72
C PHE A 125 -5.88 -4.66 -8.01
N TRP A 126 -5.38 -3.42 -7.95
CA TRP A 126 -4.80 -2.73 -9.11
C TRP A 126 -3.39 -3.23 -9.47
N GLY A 127 -2.78 -4.06 -8.63
CA GLY A 127 -1.43 -4.59 -8.80
C GLY A 127 -0.35 -3.53 -8.53
N ILE A 128 -0.61 -2.64 -7.58
CA ILE A 128 0.33 -1.62 -7.11
C ILE A 128 0.87 -2.07 -5.76
N ASP A 129 2.18 -1.92 -5.57
CA ASP A 129 2.86 -2.26 -4.33
C ASP A 129 2.63 -1.18 -3.27
N ASP A 130 2.30 -1.57 -2.04
CA ASP A 130 2.00 -0.64 -0.95
C ASP A 130 3.25 0.08 -0.42
N THR A 131 4.45 -0.41 -0.74
CA THR A 131 5.70 0.27 -0.36
C THR A 131 5.96 1.54 -1.17
N ASP A 132 5.25 1.74 -2.30
CA ASP A 132 5.34 2.93 -3.13
C ASP A 132 4.65 4.17 -2.51
N VAL A 133 3.97 4.03 -1.37
CA VAL A 133 3.31 5.15 -0.69
C VAL A 133 4.34 6.21 -0.29
N GLU A 134 4.05 7.47 -0.58
CA GLU A 134 4.94 8.58 -0.27
C GLU A 134 5.09 8.78 1.25
N PRO A 135 6.28 9.18 1.74
CA PRO A 135 6.56 9.32 3.17
C PRO A 135 5.60 10.24 3.94
N CYS A 136 5.02 11.24 3.27
CA CYS A 136 4.05 12.15 3.88
C CYS A 136 2.74 11.47 4.30
N CYS A 137 2.43 10.29 3.75
CA CYS A 137 1.21 9.53 4.02
C CYS A 137 1.44 8.34 4.95
N TRP A 138 2.70 7.98 5.26
CA TRP A 138 3.04 6.81 6.08
C TRP A 138 2.41 6.83 7.46
N MET A 139 2.36 8.00 8.10
CA MET A 139 1.78 8.12 9.44
C MET A 139 0.30 7.73 9.43
N THR A 140 -0.48 8.28 8.51
CA THR A 140 -1.91 7.98 8.37
C THR A 140 -2.13 6.52 7.95
N TYR A 141 -1.34 6.02 7.00
CA TYR A 141 -1.45 4.64 6.52
C TYR A 141 -1.16 3.62 7.63
N ARG A 142 -0.10 3.83 8.41
CA ARG A 142 0.40 2.89 9.42
C ARG A 142 -0.39 2.92 10.73
N GLN A 143 -0.95 4.07 11.11
CA GLN A 143 -1.77 4.18 12.33
C GLN A 143 -2.95 3.21 12.36
N HIS A 144 -3.57 2.95 11.21
CA HIS A 144 -4.66 1.99 11.12
C HIS A 144 -4.19 0.55 11.31
N ARG A 145 -3.05 0.19 10.72
CA ARG A 145 -2.48 -1.15 10.81
C ARG A 145 -2.04 -1.50 12.24
N GLU A 146 -1.34 -0.58 12.92
CA GLU A 146 -0.90 -0.80 14.30
C GLU A 146 -2.08 -0.92 15.28
N ALA A 147 -3.20 -0.27 14.99
CA ALA A 147 -4.40 -0.40 15.80
C ALA A 147 -5.06 -1.78 15.64
N GLU A 148 -5.10 -2.34 14.43
CA GLU A 148 -5.65 -3.69 14.18
C GLU A 148 -4.75 -4.77 14.79
N GLU A 149 -3.44 -4.72 14.54
CA GLU A 149 -2.48 -5.66 15.15
C GLU A 149 -2.55 -5.61 16.68
N ALA A 150 -2.76 -4.43 17.27
CA ALA A 150 -2.96 -4.30 18.72
C ALA A 150 -4.28 -4.91 19.20
N LEU A 151 -5.36 -4.88 18.41
CA LEU A 151 -6.64 -5.50 18.77
C LEU A 151 -6.58 -7.02 18.72
N GLU A 152 -5.87 -7.60 17.75
CA GLU A 152 -5.65 -9.06 17.66
C GLU A 152 -4.94 -9.61 18.90
N ILE A 153 -4.08 -8.81 19.56
CA ILE A 153 -3.44 -9.19 20.83
C ILE A 153 -4.44 -9.32 21.99
N PHE A 154 -5.54 -8.57 21.94
CA PHE A 154 -6.58 -8.58 22.97
C PHE A 154 -7.72 -9.55 22.67
N GLU A 155 -7.81 -10.12 21.47
CA GLU A 155 -8.80 -11.16 21.18
C GLU A 155 -8.45 -12.44 21.97
N PRO A 156 -9.31 -12.85 22.92
CA PRO A 156 -9.11 -14.12 23.61
C PRO A 156 -9.21 -15.23 22.58
N PRO A 157 -8.32 -16.25 22.62
CA PRO A 157 -8.40 -17.38 21.69
C PRO A 157 -9.79 -17.99 21.76
N ASP A 158 -10.39 -18.21 20.59
CA ASP A 158 -11.73 -18.79 20.46
C ASP A 158 -11.85 -20.04 21.33
N ALA A 159 -12.85 -20.04 22.21
CA ALA A 159 -13.20 -21.14 23.07
C ALA A 159 -13.84 -22.26 22.24
N GLU A 160 -13.04 -22.93 21.42
CA GLU A 160 -13.39 -24.18 20.79
C GLU A 160 -12.92 -25.33 21.69
N ASP A 161 -13.84 -25.72 22.57
CA ASP A 161 -13.96 -26.97 23.33
C ASP A 161 -12.77 -27.96 23.27
N THR A 162 -11.95 -27.93 24.32
CA THR A 162 -11.62 -29.16 25.05
C THR A 162 -11.72 -28.90 26.55
N ASP A 163 -12.48 -29.75 27.23
CA ASP A 163 -12.80 -29.73 28.66
C ASP A 163 -11.57 -29.71 29.60
N ASP A 164 -10.87 -28.58 29.72
CA ASP A 164 -9.91 -28.36 30.80
C ASP A 164 -9.92 -26.88 31.26
N ASP A 165 -10.95 -26.51 32.03
CA ASP A 165 -11.13 -25.25 32.77
C ASP A 165 -10.02 -24.96 33.82
N ARG A 166 -8.84 -25.58 33.71
CA ARG A 166 -7.82 -25.55 34.78
C ARG A 166 -6.57 -24.73 34.47
N ASP A 167 -6.32 -24.33 33.22
CA ASP A 167 -5.03 -23.73 32.86
C ASP A 167 -5.10 -22.37 32.12
N THR A 168 -6.28 -21.87 31.77
CA THR A 168 -6.47 -20.52 31.18
C THR A 168 -6.00 -19.34 32.05
N PRO A 169 -6.08 -19.36 33.40
CA PRO A 169 -5.61 -18.26 34.24
C PRO A 169 -4.08 -18.08 34.26
N ARG A 170 -3.31 -19.14 33.93
CA ARG A 170 -1.85 -19.17 34.09
C ARG A 170 -1.09 -18.35 33.05
N ARG A 171 -1.67 -18.08 31.87
CA ARG A 171 -1.01 -17.31 30.80
C ARG A 171 -1.05 -15.79 31.00
N PHE A 172 -2.03 -15.27 31.74
CA PHE A 172 -2.14 -13.84 32.09
C PHE A 172 -1.58 -13.53 33.50
N GLY A 173 -0.88 -14.47 34.14
CA GLY A 173 -0.31 -14.27 35.47
C GLY A 173 -1.36 -14.12 36.58
N ILE A 174 -2.58 -14.60 36.36
CA ILE A 174 -3.61 -14.69 37.40
C ILE A 174 -3.65 -16.16 37.85
N GLU A 175 -2.77 -16.52 38.77
CA GLU A 175 -2.78 -17.86 39.36
C GLU A 175 -4.02 -18.01 40.26
N ASP A 176 -5.03 -18.77 39.83
CA ASP A 176 -6.11 -19.18 40.71
C ASP A 176 -5.61 -20.28 41.66
N CYS A 177 -5.48 -19.92 42.93
CA CYS A 177 -5.05 -20.79 44.00
C CYS A 177 -6.21 -21.70 44.44
N SER A 178 -6.43 -22.80 43.72
CA SER A 178 -7.30 -23.87 44.20
C SER A 178 -6.59 -24.66 45.32
N ASP A 179 -6.54 -24.12 46.55
CA ASP A 179 -6.33 -24.95 47.73
C ASP A 179 -7.12 -24.43 48.94
N ARG A 180 -8.02 -25.28 49.44
CA ARG A 180 -9.03 -25.03 50.47
C ARG A 180 -8.40 -24.90 51.88
N SER A 181 -7.40 -24.03 52.06
CA SER A 181 -6.80 -23.73 53.38
C SER A 181 -6.02 -22.40 53.53
N ARG A 182 -6.01 -21.46 52.57
CA ARG A 182 -5.22 -20.22 52.71
C ARG A 182 -6.02 -19.03 53.28
N GLY A 183 -6.07 -18.96 54.61
CA GLY A 183 -6.68 -17.84 55.34
C GLY A 183 -5.77 -16.61 55.43
N CYS A 184 -6.38 -15.43 55.42
CA CYS A 184 -5.93 -14.09 55.88
C CYS A 184 -4.53 -13.57 55.44
N TRP A 185 -3.49 -14.39 55.53
CA TRP A 185 -2.09 -14.14 55.21
C TRP A 185 -1.84 -13.52 53.83
N GLU A 186 -2.64 -13.85 52.81
CA GLU A 186 -2.51 -13.27 51.46
C GLU A 186 -2.95 -11.79 51.40
N VAL A 187 -3.80 -11.32 52.32
CA VAL A 187 -4.20 -9.90 52.42
C VAL A 187 -3.21 -9.07 53.24
N TRP A 188 -2.52 -9.71 54.21
CA TRP A 188 -1.54 -9.04 55.07
C TRP A 188 -0.12 -9.06 54.48
N ARG A 189 0.20 -10.02 53.61
CA ARG A 189 1.51 -10.13 52.96
C ARG A 189 1.90 -8.88 52.16
N PRO A 190 1.07 -8.31 51.27
CA PRO A 190 1.44 -7.09 50.52
C PRO A 190 1.64 -5.89 51.44
N LYS A 191 0.83 -5.78 52.50
CA LYS A 191 0.92 -4.70 53.49
C LYS A 191 2.18 -4.79 54.34
N LEU A 192 2.61 -6.01 54.66
CA LEU A 192 3.84 -6.25 55.43
C LEU A 192 5.10 -6.07 54.55
N TRP A 193 5.06 -6.52 53.30
CA TRP A 193 6.13 -6.30 52.32
C TRP A 193 6.33 -4.82 51.99
N ALA A 194 5.23 -4.07 51.80
CA ALA A 194 5.28 -2.62 51.60
C ALA A 194 5.85 -1.85 52.81
N LEU A 195 5.94 -2.48 53.98
CA LEU A 195 6.54 -1.92 55.20
C LEU A 195 8.06 -2.14 55.25
N PHE A 196 8.59 -3.10 54.50
CA PHE A 196 10.00 -3.51 54.52
C PHE A 196 10.76 -3.09 53.24
N ASP A 197 10.12 -3.15 52.06
CA ASP A 197 10.75 -2.80 50.78
C ASP A 197 10.76 -1.30 50.47
N ASP A 198 9.81 -0.53 51.02
CA ASP A 198 9.72 0.91 50.79
C ASP A 198 9.80 1.70 52.11
N PRO A 199 10.95 2.35 52.40
CA PRO A 199 11.16 3.08 53.65
C PRO A 199 10.27 4.34 53.79
N TYR A 200 9.51 4.73 52.75
CA TYR A 200 8.61 5.89 52.77
C TYR A 200 7.12 5.54 52.71
N SER A 201 6.77 4.26 52.60
CA SER A 201 5.39 3.77 52.42
C SER A 201 4.45 4.08 53.59
N SER A 202 4.96 4.20 54.83
CA SER A 202 4.13 4.59 55.98
C SER A 202 4.91 5.31 57.09
N LYS A 203 4.20 5.97 58.01
CA LYS A 203 4.82 6.63 59.19
C LYS A 203 5.58 5.66 60.10
N ALA A 204 5.17 4.38 60.14
CA ALA A 204 5.87 3.33 60.90
C ALA A 204 7.13 2.83 60.18
N ALA A 205 7.13 2.75 58.84
CA ALA A 205 8.32 2.42 58.05
C ALA A 205 9.43 3.47 58.19
N ARG A 206 9.06 4.75 58.35
CA ARG A 206 10.01 5.86 58.59
C ARG A 206 10.69 5.84 59.97
N VAL A 207 10.17 5.10 60.95
CA VAL A 207 10.74 5.01 62.30
C VAL A 207 12.00 4.12 62.33
N GLY A 208 12.16 3.21 61.35
CA GLY A 208 13.37 2.37 61.22
C GLY A 208 14.65 3.11 60.81
N GLN A 209 14.58 4.41 60.47
CA GLN A 209 15.74 5.24 60.13
C GLN A 209 16.15 6.23 61.24
N ALA A 210 15.51 6.19 62.42
CA ALA A 210 15.90 7.01 63.56
C ALA A 210 16.64 6.14 64.60
N GLU A 211 17.93 5.89 64.36
CA GLU A 211 19.01 5.91 65.36
C GLU A 211 20.27 5.23 64.80
N ALA A 212 21.20 6.03 64.28
CA ALA A 212 22.61 5.75 64.41
C ALA A 212 23.23 6.98 65.09
N PRO A 213 23.67 6.89 66.37
CA PRO A 213 24.33 8.01 67.00
C PRO A 213 25.65 8.28 66.29
N ALA A 214 25.88 9.55 66.00
CA ALA A 214 27.14 10.07 65.51
C ALA A 214 28.29 9.66 66.47
N GLY A 215 29.12 8.73 66.03
CA GLY A 215 30.38 8.39 66.67
C GLY A 215 31.45 9.39 66.23
N THR A 216 31.77 10.30 67.13
CA THR A 216 32.76 11.37 67.09
C THR A 216 34.17 10.90 66.68
N LYS A 217 34.84 11.73 65.89
CA LYS A 217 36.30 11.71 65.61
C LYS A 217 37.14 11.50 66.87
N VAL A 218 38.17 10.63 66.79
CA VAL A 218 39.59 10.95 67.05
C VAL A 218 40.44 10.11 66.09
#